data_AF-A0A967WNE0-F1
#
_entry.id   AF-A0A967WNE0-F1
#
_cell.length_a   1.000
_cell.length_b   1.000
_cell.length_c   1.000
_cell.angle_alpha   90.00
_cell.angle_beta   90.00
_cell.angle_gamma   90.00
#
_symmetry.space_group_name_H-M   'P 1'
#
loop_
_entity.id
_entity.type
_entity.pdbx_description
1 polymer ?
#
loop_
_entity_poly.entity_id
_entity_poly.type
_entity_poly.pdbx_seq_one_letter_code
_entity_poly.pdbx_strand_id
1 'polypeptide(L)'
;MLDLVQALEKGRDLAGIENWWFKQGDGVERNLVRAAEDDLDVIPFPDRELLFEADEFTRQSGIKHFITSRGCPYDCTYCFNHALAEIYRGKGKRLRQMSADKVVEEVQWVQESYPMQFVVFLDDLFIVYESWLQELADKFPREVGLPFFCNVRA
;
A
#
# COMPACT_ATOMS: atom_id res chain seq x y z
N MET A 1 6.23 11.02 5.62
CA MET A 1 7.23 11.75 4.79
C MET A 1 6.82 13.19 4.57
N LEU A 2 5.54 13.47 4.28
CA LEU A 2 5.04 14.84 4.06
C LEU A 2 5.47 15.84 5.14
N ASP A 3 5.21 15.54 6.42
CA ASP A 3 5.53 16.45 7.54
C ASP A 3 7.03 16.73 7.65
N LEU A 4 7.87 15.72 7.37
CA LEU A 4 9.33 15.85 7.33
C LEU A 4 9.77 16.77 6.18
N VAL A 5 9.28 16.53 4.96
CA VAL A 5 9.63 17.35 3.79
C VAL A 5 9.23 18.79 4.01
N GLN A 6 8.01 19.04 4.50
CA GLN A 6 7.54 20.39 4.80
C GLN A 6 8.34 21.08 5.90
N ALA A 7 8.81 20.33 6.91
CA ALA A 7 9.67 20.88 7.95
C ALA A 7 11.03 21.28 7.37
N LEU A 8 11.64 20.42 6.56
CA LEU A 8 12.92 20.69 5.89
C LEU A 8 12.83 21.89 4.95
N GLU A 9 11.81 21.95 4.09
CA GLU A 9 11.58 23.07 3.17
C GLU A 9 11.43 24.42 3.89
N LYS A 10 10.82 24.41 5.07
CA LYS A 10 10.56 25.61 5.88
C LYS A 10 11.64 25.87 6.93
N GLY A 11 12.70 25.06 6.98
CA GLY A 11 13.74 25.15 8.01
C GLY A 11 13.21 25.01 9.44
N ARG A 12 12.14 24.24 9.64
CA ARG A 12 11.55 23.98 10.96
C ARG A 12 12.31 22.87 11.69
N ASP A 13 12.15 22.85 13.01
CA ASP A 13 12.65 21.75 13.83
C ASP A 13 12.02 20.41 13.41
N LEU A 14 12.82 19.35 13.49
CA LEU A 14 12.44 17.98 13.16
C LEU A 14 11.99 17.20 14.40
N ALA A 15 12.22 17.75 15.59
CA ALA A 15 11.79 17.17 16.85
C ALA A 15 10.27 16.93 16.86
N GLY A 16 9.85 15.78 17.38
CA GLY A 16 8.43 15.41 17.49
C GLY A 16 7.71 15.08 16.18
N ILE A 17 8.35 15.10 15.01
CA ILE A 17 7.72 14.61 13.77
C ILE A 17 7.54 13.09 13.87
N GLU A 18 6.28 12.64 13.97
CA GLU A 18 5.91 11.23 14.05
C GLU A 18 6.49 10.40 12.88
N ASN A 19 6.68 9.09 13.12
CA ASN A 19 7.32 8.10 12.25
C ASN A 19 8.84 8.22 12.05
N TRP A 20 9.48 9.29 12.51
CA TRP A 20 10.90 9.50 12.26
C TRP A 20 11.73 9.50 13.52
N TRP A 21 12.89 8.88 13.44
CA TRP A 21 13.92 8.99 14.47
C TRP A 21 15.05 9.86 13.93
N PHE A 22 15.52 10.80 14.74
CA PHE A 22 16.57 11.73 14.36
C PHE A 22 17.78 11.57 15.25
N LYS A 23 18.96 11.51 14.65
CA LYS A 23 20.20 11.57 15.41
C LYS A 23 20.44 13.02 15.85
N GLN A 24 20.57 13.24 17.15
CA GLN A 24 20.86 14.55 17.74
C GLN A 24 22.11 14.43 18.62
N GLY A 25 23.23 15.00 18.16
CA GLY A 25 24.53 14.82 18.82
C GLY A 25 24.89 13.34 18.97
N ASP A 26 25.12 12.91 20.22
CA ASP A 26 25.41 11.51 20.57
C ASP A 26 24.14 10.66 20.84
N GLY A 27 22.96 11.28 20.81
CA GLY A 27 21.68 10.64 21.07
C GLY A 27 20.84 10.39 19.82
N VAL A 28 19.74 9.65 20.00
CA VAL A 28 18.68 9.47 19.00
C VAL A 28 17.35 9.88 19.63
N GLU A 29 16.71 10.89 19.08
CA GLU A 29 15.33 11.21 19.38
C GLU A 29 14.44 10.21 18.66
N ARG A 30 13.66 9.45 19.43
CA ARG A 30 12.79 8.39 18.91
C ARG A 30 11.35 8.83 18.96
N ASN A 31 10.88 9.51 17.93
CA ASN A 31 9.49 9.94 17.86
C ASN A 31 8.55 8.74 17.74
N LEU A 32 7.32 8.93 18.20
CA LEU A 32 6.27 7.92 18.12
C LEU A 32 5.84 7.69 16.68
N VAL A 33 5.27 6.52 16.43
CA VAL A 33 4.61 6.23 15.16
C VAL A 33 3.30 7.00 15.10
N ARG A 34 2.97 7.50 13.92
CA ARG A 34 1.67 8.10 13.63
C ARG A 34 0.60 7.01 13.55
N ALA A 35 -0.65 7.41 13.76
CA ALA A 35 -1.77 6.53 13.49
C ALA A 35 -1.78 6.10 12.01
N ALA A 36 -1.96 4.81 11.77
CA ALA A 36 -2.22 4.28 10.45
C ALA A 36 -3.55 4.84 9.91
N GLU A 37 -3.57 5.16 8.61
CA GLU A 37 -4.81 5.47 7.91
C GLU A 37 -5.60 4.18 7.74
N ASP A 38 -6.78 4.10 8.35
CA ASP A 38 -7.62 2.89 8.36
C ASP A 38 -8.47 2.77 7.11
N ASP A 39 -8.85 3.90 6.51
CA ASP A 39 -9.59 3.96 5.27
C ASP A 39 -8.61 4.15 4.10
N LEU A 40 -8.29 3.07 3.40
CA LEU A 40 -7.38 3.16 2.25
C LEU A 40 -8.03 3.86 1.05
N ASP A 41 -9.36 4.06 1.05
CA ASP A 41 -10.08 4.71 -0.04
C ASP A 41 -9.81 6.23 -0.10
N VAL A 42 -9.30 6.84 0.97
CA VAL A 42 -8.90 8.25 0.96
C VAL A 42 -7.52 8.49 0.34
N ILE A 43 -6.69 7.45 0.19
CA ILE A 43 -5.33 7.57 -0.32
C ILE A 43 -5.35 7.66 -1.85
N PRO A 44 -4.83 8.71 -2.49
CA PRO A 44 -4.85 8.80 -3.95
C PRO A 44 -4.09 7.63 -4.61
N PHE A 45 -4.39 7.35 -5.88
CA PHE A 45 -3.63 6.37 -6.64
C PHE A 45 -2.13 6.71 -6.65
N PRO A 46 -1.26 5.69 -6.71
CA PRO A 46 0.16 5.93 -6.89
C PRO A 46 0.41 6.74 -8.17
N ASP A 47 1.40 7.62 -8.13
CA ASP A 47 1.86 8.34 -9.32
C ASP A 47 2.62 7.37 -10.24
N ARG A 48 1.85 6.66 -11.10
CA ARG A 48 2.37 5.69 -12.07
C ARG A 48 3.10 6.37 -13.21
N GLU A 49 2.69 7.59 -13.57
CA GLU A 49 3.30 8.37 -14.64
C GLU A 49 4.75 8.67 -14.27
N LEU A 50 4.99 9.21 -13.07
CA LEU A 50 6.34 9.47 -12.56
C LEU A 50 7.25 8.23 -12.61
N LEU A 51 6.72 7.07 -12.23
CA LEU A 51 7.49 5.82 -12.26
C LEU A 51 7.79 5.37 -13.70
N PHE A 52 6.80 5.43 -14.58
CA PHE A 52 6.91 4.90 -15.94
C PHE A 52 7.67 5.84 -16.88
N GLU A 53 7.69 7.14 -16.62
CA GLU A 53 8.62 8.07 -17.26
C GLU A 53 10.08 7.77 -16.88
N ALA A 54 10.32 7.40 -15.61
CA ALA A 54 11.65 7.11 -15.10
C ALA A 54 12.19 5.73 -15.51
N ASP A 55 11.32 4.75 -15.79
CA ASP A 55 11.72 3.39 -16.16
C ASP A 55 10.87 2.81 -17.31
N GLU A 56 11.43 2.91 -18.52
CA GLU A 56 10.83 2.41 -19.75
C GLU A 56 10.57 0.89 -19.70
N PHE A 57 11.41 0.12 -19.03
CA PHE A 57 11.24 -1.33 -18.93
C PHE A 57 9.94 -1.68 -18.17
N THR A 58 9.73 -1.10 -16.99
CA THR A 58 8.49 -1.29 -16.23
C THR A 58 7.30 -0.70 -16.98
N ARG A 59 7.46 0.43 -17.69
CA ARG A 59 6.40 1.01 -18.53
C ARG A 59 5.92 0.04 -19.62
N GLN A 60 6.84 -0.61 -20.32
CA GLN A 60 6.54 -1.52 -21.43
C GLN A 60 6.17 -2.94 -20.99
N SER A 61 6.48 -3.31 -19.75
CA SER A 61 6.08 -4.61 -19.19
C SER A 61 4.56 -4.77 -19.23
N GLY A 62 4.09 -5.88 -19.80
CA GLY A 62 2.68 -6.29 -19.72
C GLY A 62 2.23 -6.73 -18.32
N ILE A 63 3.16 -6.83 -17.36
CA ILE A 63 2.87 -7.16 -15.96
C ILE A 63 2.88 -5.89 -15.14
N LYS A 64 1.76 -5.60 -14.45
CA LYS A 64 1.63 -4.44 -13.56
C LYS A 64 1.25 -4.89 -12.15
N HIS A 65 1.84 -4.21 -11.18
CA HIS A 65 1.73 -4.54 -9.76
C HIS A 65 0.77 -3.60 -9.05
N PHE A 66 -0.05 -4.12 -8.17
CA PHE A 66 -1.03 -3.37 -7.39
C PHE A 66 -1.03 -3.84 -5.94
N ILE A 67 -1.44 -2.97 -5.03
CA ILE A 67 -1.66 -3.30 -3.63
C ILE A 67 -3.11 -2.96 -3.34
N THR A 68 -3.88 -3.90 -2.79
CA THR A 68 -5.28 -3.68 -2.42
C THR A 68 -5.45 -3.59 -0.91
N SER A 69 -4.51 -4.13 -0.15
CA SER A 69 -4.54 -4.15 1.31
C SER A 69 -3.18 -3.90 1.95
N ARG A 70 -3.18 -3.54 3.24
CA ARG A 70 -1.97 -3.31 4.03
C ARG A 70 -2.05 -4.04 5.36
N GLY A 71 -1.06 -4.90 5.60
CA GLY A 71 -0.89 -5.70 6.81
C GLY A 71 -1.45 -7.11 6.67
N CYS A 72 -1.36 -7.88 7.76
CA CYS A 72 -1.82 -9.26 7.81
C CYS A 72 -2.32 -9.59 9.23
N PRO A 73 -3.47 -10.27 9.39
CA PRO A 73 -4.03 -10.54 10.71
C PRO A 73 -3.30 -11.65 11.47
N TYR A 74 -2.35 -12.35 10.83
CA TYR A 74 -1.66 -13.53 11.39
C TYR A 74 -0.33 -13.20 12.06
N ASP A 75 0.01 -13.99 13.10
CA ASP A 75 1.25 -13.92 13.89
C ASP A 75 2.23 -15.06 13.53
N CYS A 76 2.51 -15.25 12.25
CA CYS A 76 3.49 -16.25 11.82
C CYS A 76 4.88 -15.93 12.40
N THR A 77 5.50 -16.89 13.10
CA THR A 77 6.74 -16.70 13.87
C THR A 77 7.94 -16.24 13.04
N TYR A 78 7.92 -16.48 11.73
CA TYR A 78 8.98 -16.11 10.79
C TYR A 78 8.70 -14.79 10.06
N CYS A 79 7.49 -14.23 10.14
CA CYS A 79 7.05 -13.11 9.30
C CYS A 79 7.17 -11.78 10.06
N PHE A 80 7.62 -10.72 9.41
CA PHE A 80 7.77 -9.39 10.03
C PHE A 80 6.44 -8.75 10.45
N ASN A 81 5.30 -9.23 9.95
CA ASN A 81 3.98 -8.64 10.21
C ASN A 81 3.62 -8.59 11.71
N HIS A 82 4.11 -9.52 12.53
CA HIS A 82 3.92 -9.45 13.98
C HIS A 82 4.63 -8.23 14.58
N ALA A 83 5.88 -7.97 14.19
CA ALA A 83 6.65 -6.82 14.66
C ALA A 83 6.03 -5.51 14.17
N LEU A 84 5.51 -5.49 12.95
CA LEU A 84 4.78 -4.33 12.42
C LEU A 84 3.48 -4.08 13.21
N ALA A 85 2.72 -5.13 13.55
CA ALA A 85 1.51 -5.02 14.35
C ALA A 85 1.80 -4.47 15.77
N GLU A 86 2.93 -4.87 16.37
CA GLU A 86 3.38 -4.34 17.66
C GLU A 86 3.74 -2.85 17.60
N ILE A 87 4.44 -2.43 16.54
CA ILE A 87 4.80 -1.01 16.31
C ILE A 87 3.54 -0.13 16.24
N TYR A 88 2.46 -0.63 15.63
CA TYR A 88 1.19 0.09 15.45
C TYR A 88 0.12 -0.29 16.48
N ARG A 89 0.47 -0.93 17.60
CA ARG A 89 -0.50 -1.34 18.61
C ARG A 89 -1.31 -0.14 19.13
N GLY A 90 -2.63 -0.19 18.98
CA GLY A 90 -3.55 0.88 19.38
C GLY A 90 -3.50 2.12 18.48
N LYS A 91 -2.87 2.03 17.30
CA LYS A 91 -2.67 3.14 16.35
C LYS A 91 -3.32 2.86 14.99
N GLY A 92 -4.28 1.94 14.91
CA GLY A 92 -5.03 1.61 13.69
C GLY A 92 -5.36 0.13 13.60
N LYS A 93 -6.06 -0.26 12.53
CA LYS A 93 -6.37 -1.66 12.21
C LYS A 93 -5.13 -2.36 11.69
N ARG A 94 -4.96 -3.61 12.13
CA ARG A 94 -3.85 -4.48 11.73
C ARG A 94 -3.88 -4.84 10.24
N LEU A 95 -5.06 -5.06 9.69
CA LEU A 95 -5.30 -5.24 8.26
C LEU A 95 -6.29 -4.19 7.79
N ARG A 96 -5.96 -3.53 6.68
CA ARG A 96 -6.78 -2.50 6.04
C ARG A 96 -6.88 -2.82 4.55
N GLN A 97 -8.06 -2.65 3.98
CA GLN A 97 -8.41 -3.12 2.64
C GLN A 97 -9.10 -1.97 1.91
N MET A 98 -8.70 -1.68 0.67
CA MET A 98 -9.42 -0.77 -0.23
C MET A 98 -10.74 -1.39 -0.68
N SER A 99 -11.73 -0.59 -1.01
CA SER A 99 -12.94 -1.11 -1.66
C SER A 99 -12.63 -1.80 -2.98
N ALA A 100 -13.46 -2.75 -3.38
CA ALA A 100 -13.32 -3.41 -4.68
C ALA A 100 -13.47 -2.41 -5.83
N ASP A 101 -14.34 -1.39 -5.68
CA ASP A 101 -14.51 -0.30 -6.65
C ASP A 101 -13.20 0.43 -6.91
N LYS A 102 -12.52 0.87 -5.85
CA LYS A 102 -11.26 1.59 -5.98
C LYS A 102 -10.16 0.76 -6.64
N VAL A 103 -10.11 -0.55 -6.33
CA VAL A 103 -9.16 -1.47 -6.95
C VAL A 103 -9.43 -1.61 -8.45
N VAL A 104 -10.69 -1.79 -8.83
CA VAL A 104 -11.08 -1.88 -10.25
C VAL A 104 -10.76 -0.58 -10.97
N GLU A 105 -11.09 0.58 -10.38
CA GLU A 105 -10.79 1.90 -10.93
C GLU A 105 -9.28 2.11 -11.17
N GLU A 106 -8.41 1.78 -10.21
CA GLU A 106 -6.96 1.91 -10.40
C GLU A 106 -6.47 1.00 -11.53
N VAL A 107 -6.95 -0.25 -11.56
CA VAL A 107 -6.51 -1.23 -12.55
C VAL A 107 -6.97 -0.82 -13.95
N GLN A 108 -8.21 -0.37 -14.13
CA GLN A 108 -8.71 0.14 -15.41
C GLN A 108 -7.92 1.35 -15.88
N TRP A 109 -7.67 2.32 -15.00
CA TRP A 109 -6.85 3.49 -15.35
C TRP A 109 -5.47 3.08 -15.87
N VAL A 110 -4.79 2.14 -15.22
CA VAL A 110 -3.49 1.63 -15.67
C VAL A 110 -3.61 0.85 -16.98
N GLN A 111 -4.68 0.06 -17.16
CA GLN A 111 -4.94 -0.71 -18.37
C GLN A 111 -5.15 0.19 -19.60
N GLU A 112 -5.87 1.30 -19.42
CA GLU A 112 -6.15 2.27 -20.46
C GLU A 112 -4.92 3.10 -20.83
N SER A 113 -4.03 3.33 -19.86
CA SER A 113 -2.87 4.22 -20.01
C SER A 113 -1.60 3.51 -20.48
N TYR A 114 -1.45 2.20 -20.19
CA TYR A 114 -0.20 1.46 -20.41
C TYR A 114 -0.44 0.03 -20.90
N PRO A 115 0.54 -0.58 -21.60
CA PRO A 115 0.47 -2.01 -21.92
C PRO A 115 0.29 -2.84 -20.65
N MET A 116 -0.80 -3.59 -20.58
CA MET A 116 -1.07 -4.48 -19.46
C MET A 116 -1.82 -5.72 -19.93
N GLN A 117 -1.29 -6.88 -19.56
CA GLN A 117 -1.78 -8.21 -19.92
C GLN A 117 -1.95 -9.08 -18.66
N PHE A 118 -1.32 -8.71 -17.55
CA PHE A 118 -1.34 -9.48 -16.31
C PHE A 118 -1.23 -8.57 -15.09
N VAL A 119 -2.05 -8.84 -14.08
CA VAL A 119 -2.09 -8.09 -12.82
C VAL A 119 -1.41 -8.90 -11.72
N VAL A 120 -0.57 -8.26 -10.90
CA VAL A 120 0.05 -8.88 -9.73
C VAL A 120 -0.37 -8.10 -8.49
N PHE A 121 -1.18 -8.73 -7.63
CA PHE A 121 -1.49 -8.19 -6.32
C PHE A 121 -0.37 -8.55 -5.34
N LEU A 122 0.27 -7.52 -4.77
CA LEU A 122 1.43 -7.63 -3.87
C LEU A 122 1.04 -7.72 -2.39
N ASP A 123 -0.25 -7.88 -2.11
CA ASP A 123 -0.80 -7.98 -0.77
C ASP A 123 -0.14 -9.11 0.03
N ASP A 124 0.03 -8.89 1.33
CA ASP A 124 0.52 -9.92 2.24
C ASP A 124 -0.43 -11.13 2.30
N LEU A 125 -1.73 -10.87 2.20
CA LEU A 125 -2.77 -11.89 2.14
C LEU A 125 -4.03 -11.32 1.47
N PHE A 126 -4.37 -11.85 0.30
CA PHE A 126 -5.45 -11.32 -0.53
C PHE A 126 -6.85 -11.77 -0.08
N ILE A 127 -6.99 -12.99 0.43
CA ILE A 127 -8.28 -13.64 0.64
C ILE A 127 -8.86 -13.47 2.05
N VAL A 128 -8.69 -12.30 2.67
CA VAL A 128 -9.07 -12.14 4.09
C VAL A 128 -10.55 -11.88 4.30
N TYR A 129 -11.17 -11.03 3.48
CA TYR A 129 -12.56 -10.61 3.65
C TYR A 129 -13.44 -11.24 2.57
N GLU A 130 -14.30 -12.17 2.97
CA GLU A 130 -15.16 -12.91 2.04
C GLU A 130 -16.10 -12.01 1.23
N SER A 131 -16.75 -11.03 1.87
CA SER A 131 -17.65 -10.10 1.18
C SER A 131 -16.92 -9.29 0.11
N TRP A 132 -15.71 -8.82 0.42
CA TRP A 132 -14.88 -8.10 -0.52
C TRP A 132 -14.44 -8.97 -1.71
N LEU A 133 -14.09 -10.24 -1.45
CA LEU A 133 -13.75 -11.19 -2.51
C LEU A 133 -14.94 -11.47 -3.43
N GLN A 134 -16.16 -11.57 -2.88
CA GLN A 134 -17.38 -11.76 -3.68
C GLN A 134 -17.64 -10.55 -4.59
N GLU A 135 -17.50 -9.33 -4.05
CA GLU A 135 -17.63 -8.10 -4.83
C GLU A 135 -16.58 -8.03 -5.95
N LEU A 136 -15.31 -8.31 -5.63
CA LEU A 136 -14.24 -8.30 -6.62
C LEU A 136 -14.44 -9.41 -7.67
N ALA A 137 -14.92 -10.58 -7.27
CA ALA A 137 -15.19 -11.69 -8.19
C ALA A 137 -16.32 -11.40 -9.19
N ASP A 138 -17.30 -10.56 -8.84
CA ASP A 138 -18.30 -10.06 -9.80
C ASP A 138 -17.70 -8.98 -10.70
N LYS A 139 -17.06 -7.96 -10.12
CA LYS A 139 -16.62 -6.77 -10.85
C LYS A 139 -15.40 -7.03 -11.74
N PHE A 140 -14.35 -7.65 -11.22
CA PHE A 140 -13.06 -7.74 -11.89
C PHE A 140 -13.12 -8.46 -13.25
N PRO A 141 -13.80 -9.60 -13.42
CA PRO A 141 -13.91 -10.24 -14.73
C PRO A 141 -14.73 -9.42 -15.74
N ARG A 142 -15.71 -8.65 -15.27
CA ARG A 142 -16.60 -7.84 -16.11
C ARG A 142 -15.97 -6.52 -16.55
N GLU A 143 -15.21 -5.90 -15.65
CA GLU A 143 -14.72 -4.53 -15.80
C GLU A 143 -13.24 -4.47 -16.19
N VAL A 144 -12.42 -5.43 -15.75
CA VAL A 144 -10.97 -5.51 -16.07
C VAL A 144 -10.69 -6.64 -17.07
N GLY A 145 -11.21 -7.85 -16.80
CA GLY A 145 -11.12 -9.00 -17.70
C GLY A 145 -9.71 -9.56 -17.92
N LEU A 146 -8.73 -9.23 -17.06
CA LEU A 146 -7.35 -9.73 -17.14
C LEU A 146 -7.06 -10.84 -16.13
N PRO A 147 -6.12 -11.76 -16.42
CA PRO A 147 -5.61 -12.69 -15.43
C PRO A 147 -4.81 -11.97 -14.35
N PHE A 148 -4.82 -12.53 -13.13
CA PHE A 148 -4.04 -11.99 -12.02
C PHE A 148 -3.38 -13.07 -11.16
N PHE A 149 -2.32 -12.67 -10.46
CA PHE A 149 -1.69 -13.41 -9.36
C PHE A 149 -2.00 -12.73 -8.03
N CYS A 150 -2.18 -13.53 -6.97
CA CYS A 150 -2.26 -13.04 -5.60
C CYS A 150 -1.66 -14.06 -4.62
N ASN A 151 -1.21 -13.56 -3.47
CA ASN A 151 -0.78 -14.42 -2.36
C ASN A 151 -1.96 -14.80 -1.48
N VAL A 152 -2.05 -16.09 -1.16
CA VAL A 152 -3.08 -16.66 -0.29
C VAL A 152 -2.46 -17.52 0.80
N ARG A 153 -3.24 -17.79 1.85
CA ARG A 153 -2.88 -18.71 2.93
C ARG A 153 -3.85 -19.89 2.90
N ALA A 154 -3.30 -21.10 3.00
CA ALA A 154 -4.08 -22.35 3.10
C ALA A 154 -4.75 -22.53 4.47
#